data_AF-A0A4R1JYR9-F1
#
_entry.id   AF-A0A4R1JYR9-F1
#
_cell.length_a   1.000
_cell.length_b   1.000
_cell.length_c   1.000
_cell.angle_alpha   90.00
_cell.angle_beta   90.00
_cell.angle_gamma   90.00
#
_symmetry.space_group_name_H-M   'P 1'
#
loop_
_entity.id
_entity.type
_entity.pdbx_description
1 polymer ?
#
loop_
_entity_poly.entity_id
_entity_poly.type
_entity_poly.pdbx_seq_one_letter_code
_entity_poly.pdbx_strand_id
1 'polypeptide(L)'
;MLTYMNCILLSLSLSAEVNAALIAFIGTFIVAIISIHQNWLTGKDNKKNLQRIAIIEKRQVIENKLNQFYIPLRHHLEHSKTLFKIFVKDKPQNFRTLTYLLDKNQIYGSNNVQVVLNKNDKSLIKTIIKVGTKIENLIHEKSYLIGDDIEFVQNYTPRTEYAHITYERDMTLLSLLISHLITIRMAFNEDLSGQINKFEGFVFPNEVNVRVNEKINELERKINSYDLEILKLNK
;
A
#
# COMPACT_ATOMS: atom_id res chain seq x y z
N MET A 1 -27.63 -87.75 47.30
CA MET A 1 -28.36 -88.05 46.05
C MET A 1 -29.03 -86.75 45.62
N LEU A 2 -28.47 -86.11 44.59
CA LEU A 2 -28.93 -84.99 43.74
C LEU A 2 -30.07 -84.08 44.21
N THR A 3 -29.79 -82.78 44.43
CA THR A 3 -30.14 -81.66 43.52
C THR A 3 -29.90 -80.28 44.19
N TYR A 4 -28.66 -79.82 44.20
CA TYR A 4 -28.30 -78.39 44.28
C TYR A 4 -27.69 -78.03 42.93
N MET A 5 -28.52 -77.71 41.95
CA MET A 5 -28.12 -77.06 40.70
C MET A 5 -29.38 -76.62 39.95
N ASN A 6 -29.97 -75.51 40.41
CA ASN A 6 -30.70 -74.62 39.51
C ASN A 6 -30.11 -73.23 39.72
N CYS A 7 -28.85 -73.13 39.29
CA CYS A 7 -28.21 -71.87 38.97
C CYS A 7 -29.09 -71.14 37.96
N ILE A 8 -29.66 -70.02 38.39
CA ILE A 8 -29.43 -68.73 37.73
C ILE A 8 -29.51 -68.83 36.20
N LEU A 9 -30.67 -69.23 35.70
CA LEU A 9 -31.12 -68.85 34.37
C LEU A 9 -32.29 -67.91 34.59
N LEU A 10 -31.97 -66.72 35.13
CA LEU A 10 -32.79 -65.53 34.98
C LEU A 10 -32.69 -65.13 33.50
N SER A 11 -33.32 -65.91 32.62
CA SER A 11 -33.58 -65.48 31.25
C SER A 11 -34.60 -64.36 31.33
N LEU A 12 -34.10 -63.12 31.38
CA LEU A 12 -34.90 -61.91 31.18
C LEU A 12 -35.56 -62.02 29.80
N SER A 13 -36.75 -62.59 29.73
CA SER A 13 -37.66 -62.40 28.61
C SER A 13 -38.24 -61.00 28.75
N LEU A 14 -37.44 -60.00 28.41
CA LEU A 14 -37.91 -58.64 28.24
C LEU A 14 -39.07 -58.66 27.24
N SER A 15 -40.21 -58.05 27.59
CA SER A 15 -41.36 -57.97 26.70
C SER A 15 -40.95 -57.29 25.39
N ALA A 16 -41.63 -57.61 24.30
CA ALA A 16 -41.34 -57.03 22.99
C ALA A 16 -41.31 -55.49 23.02
N GLU A 17 -42.11 -54.88 23.89
CA GLU A 17 -42.14 -53.44 24.14
C GLU A 17 -40.83 -52.91 24.75
N VAL A 18 -40.23 -53.61 25.71
CA VAL A 18 -38.96 -53.16 26.30
C VAL A 18 -37.80 -53.33 25.32
N ASN A 19 -37.82 -54.40 24.51
CA ASN A 19 -36.82 -54.56 23.44
C ASN A 19 -36.94 -53.47 22.37
N ALA A 20 -38.17 -53.12 21.96
CA ALA A 20 -38.42 -52.03 21.02
C ALA A 20 -37.97 -50.68 21.57
N ALA A 21 -38.27 -50.40 22.85
CA ALA A 21 -37.82 -49.17 23.52
C ALA A 21 -36.28 -49.09 23.62
N LEU A 22 -35.61 -50.21 23.93
CA LEU A 22 -34.15 -50.28 24.00
C LEU A 22 -33.51 -50.03 22.62
N ILE A 23 -34.06 -50.62 21.55
CA ILE A 23 -33.59 -50.41 20.17
C ILE A 23 -33.78 -48.95 19.75
N ALA A 24 -34.92 -48.35 20.04
CA ALA A 24 -35.17 -46.93 19.75
C ALA A 24 -34.23 -46.00 20.53
N PHE A 25 -33.96 -46.31 21.80
CA PHE A 25 -33.02 -45.57 22.63
C PHE A 25 -31.57 -45.67 22.08
N ILE A 26 -31.11 -46.87 21.73
CA ILE A 26 -29.78 -47.06 21.13
C ILE A 26 -29.69 -46.33 19.77
N GLY A 27 -30.74 -46.43 18.95
CA GLY A 27 -30.79 -45.76 17.64
C GLY A 27 -30.70 -44.24 17.75
N THR A 28 -31.46 -43.63 18.68
CA THR A 28 -31.40 -42.18 18.92
C THR A 28 -30.05 -41.73 19.47
N PHE A 29 -29.43 -42.53 20.34
CA PHE A 29 -28.11 -42.23 20.89
C PHE A 29 -27.01 -42.28 19.82
N ILE A 30 -27.04 -43.26 18.92
CA ILE A 30 -26.09 -43.37 17.79
C ILE A 30 -26.22 -42.14 16.88
N VAL A 31 -27.45 -41.74 16.52
CA VAL A 31 -27.68 -40.55 15.69
C VAL A 31 -27.14 -39.28 16.38
N ALA A 32 -27.38 -39.12 17.68
CA ALA A 32 -26.87 -37.98 18.44
C ALA A 32 -25.33 -37.93 18.44
N ILE A 33 -24.65 -39.06 18.63
CA ILE A 33 -23.18 -39.13 18.56
C ILE A 33 -22.68 -38.76 17.16
N ILE A 34 -23.30 -39.29 16.12
CA ILE A 34 -22.94 -38.97 14.72
C ILE A 34 -23.13 -37.47 14.46
N SER A 35 -24.24 -36.88 14.88
CA SER A 35 -24.49 -35.44 14.72
C SER A 35 -23.47 -34.58 15.47
N ILE A 36 -23.10 -34.94 16.71
CA ILE A 36 -22.06 -34.23 17.47
C ILE A 36 -20.70 -34.34 16.76
N HIS A 37 -20.36 -35.55 16.28
CA HIS A 37 -19.09 -35.79 15.58
C HIS A 37 -19.01 -35.01 14.26
N GLN A 38 -20.08 -35.03 13.46
CA GLN A 38 -20.17 -34.25 12.23
C GLN A 38 -20.04 -32.74 12.50
N ASN A 39 -20.77 -32.21 13.50
CA ASN A 39 -20.71 -30.79 13.85
C ASN A 39 -19.32 -30.37 14.35
N TRP A 40 -18.62 -31.24 15.08
CA TRP A 40 -17.24 -31.00 15.50
C TRP A 40 -16.26 -30.93 14.32
N LEU A 41 -16.40 -31.84 13.34
CA LEU A 41 -15.62 -31.81 12.10
C LEU A 41 -15.90 -30.53 11.31
N THR A 42 -17.18 -30.18 11.11
CA THR A 42 -17.57 -28.96 10.40
C THR A 42 -17.10 -27.69 11.11
N GLY A 43 -17.10 -27.67 12.45
CA GLY A 43 -16.60 -26.55 13.24
C GLY A 43 -15.10 -26.28 13.04
N LYS A 44 -14.30 -27.35 12.89
CA LYS A 44 -12.86 -27.23 12.61
C LYS A 44 -12.58 -26.69 11.21
N ASP A 45 -13.33 -27.18 10.22
CA ASP A 45 -13.22 -26.72 8.83
C ASP A 45 -13.70 -25.26 8.68
N ASN A 46 -14.78 -24.89 9.37
CA ASN A 46 -15.27 -23.51 9.41
C ASN A 46 -14.22 -22.54 10.00
N LYS A 47 -13.51 -22.94 11.07
CA LYS A 47 -12.45 -22.09 11.64
C LYS A 47 -11.29 -21.88 10.67
N LYS A 48 -10.83 -22.93 9.98
CA LYS A 48 -9.80 -22.81 8.93
C LYS A 48 -10.25 -21.91 7.78
N ASN A 49 -11.50 -22.05 7.34
CA ASN A 49 -12.07 -21.23 6.29
C ASN A 49 -12.16 -19.75 6.69
N LEU A 50 -12.59 -19.44 7.91
CA LEU A 50 -12.63 -18.07 8.43
C LEU A 50 -11.23 -17.44 8.48
N GLN A 51 -10.22 -18.19 8.94
CA GLN A 51 -8.82 -17.73 8.93
C GLN A 51 -8.34 -17.45 7.50
N ARG A 52 -8.64 -18.33 6.56
CA ARG A 52 -8.28 -18.17 5.15
C ARG A 52 -8.91 -16.91 4.56
N ILE A 53 -10.21 -16.68 4.78
CA ILE A 53 -10.92 -15.50 4.30
C ILE A 53 -10.26 -14.23 4.87
N ALA A 54 -9.98 -14.20 6.18
CA ALA A 54 -9.32 -13.06 6.81
C ALA A 54 -7.92 -12.76 6.23
N ILE A 55 -7.14 -13.79 5.87
CA ILE A 55 -5.83 -13.59 5.22
C ILE A 55 -6.00 -13.07 3.80
N ILE A 56 -6.97 -13.60 3.04
CA ILE A 56 -7.28 -13.13 1.67
C ILE A 56 -7.69 -11.66 1.69
N GLU A 57 -8.53 -11.24 2.64
CA GLU A 57 -8.94 -9.84 2.80
C GLU A 57 -7.74 -8.93 3.10
N LYS A 58 -6.86 -9.33 4.04
CA LYS A 58 -5.63 -8.59 4.34
C LYS A 58 -4.72 -8.47 3.13
N ARG A 59 -4.56 -9.55 2.37
CA ARG A 59 -3.78 -9.57 1.12
C ARG A 59 -4.38 -8.61 0.09
N GLN A 60 -5.70 -8.64 -0.10
CA GLN A 60 -6.40 -7.77 -1.04
C GLN A 60 -6.25 -6.28 -0.69
N VAL A 61 -6.26 -5.93 0.60
CA VAL A 61 -5.99 -4.56 1.04
C VAL A 61 -4.58 -4.13 0.61
N ILE A 62 -3.57 -4.97 0.81
CA ILE A 62 -2.18 -4.67 0.40
C ILE A 62 -2.05 -4.57 -1.12
N GLU A 63 -2.66 -5.50 -1.86
CA GLU A 63 -2.67 -5.45 -3.33
C GLU A 63 -3.33 -4.17 -3.84
N ASN A 64 -4.41 -3.72 -3.21
CA ASN A 64 -5.05 -2.46 -3.57
C ASN A 64 -4.10 -1.27 -3.33
N LYS A 65 -3.39 -1.21 -2.20
CA LYS A 65 -2.38 -0.17 -1.96
C LYS A 65 -1.29 -0.20 -3.05
N LEU A 66 -0.78 -1.39 -3.36
CA LEU A 66 0.31 -1.58 -4.31
C LEU A 66 -0.12 -1.16 -5.73
N ASN A 67 -1.22 -1.72 -6.22
CA ASN A 67 -1.66 -1.59 -7.61
C ASN A 67 -2.35 -0.26 -7.90
N GLN A 68 -3.10 0.29 -6.94
CA GLN A 68 -3.87 1.52 -7.17
C GLN A 68 -3.10 2.78 -6.80
N PHE A 69 -2.03 2.70 -6.01
CA PHE A 69 -1.29 3.88 -5.56
C PHE A 69 0.21 3.81 -5.88
N TYR A 70 0.95 2.88 -5.25
CA TYR A 70 2.42 2.91 -5.30
C TYR A 70 2.99 2.64 -6.71
N ILE A 71 2.48 1.65 -7.43
CA ILE A 71 2.93 1.35 -8.79
C ILE A 71 2.64 2.52 -9.76
N PRO A 72 1.40 3.05 -9.85
CA PRO A 72 1.11 4.23 -10.65
C PRO A 72 1.98 5.44 -10.29
N LEU A 73 2.17 5.70 -8.99
CA LEU A 73 3.00 6.80 -8.50
C LEU A 73 4.45 6.66 -9.00
N ARG A 74 5.05 5.47 -8.84
CA ARG A 74 6.39 5.16 -9.35
C ARG A 74 6.49 5.44 -10.85
N HIS A 75 5.52 4.98 -11.65
CA HIS A 75 5.54 5.19 -13.09
C HIS A 75 5.49 6.67 -13.47
N HIS A 76 4.66 7.48 -12.80
CA HIS A 76 4.60 8.91 -13.05
C HIS A 76 5.88 9.63 -12.63
N LEU A 77 6.47 9.26 -11.50
CA LEU A 77 7.73 9.83 -11.03
C LEU A 77 8.89 9.55 -11.99
N GLU A 78 9.06 8.30 -12.44
CA GLU A 78 10.13 7.93 -13.39
C GLU A 78 9.91 8.57 -14.77
N HIS A 79 8.65 8.72 -15.21
CA HIS A 79 8.35 9.43 -16.44
C HIS A 79 8.72 10.91 -16.34
N SER A 80 8.32 11.59 -15.26
CA SER A 80 8.68 12.99 -14.99
C SER A 80 10.20 13.19 -14.96
N LYS A 81 10.91 12.31 -14.23
CA LYS A 81 12.38 12.31 -14.13
C LYS A 81 13.05 12.11 -15.49
N THR A 82 12.54 11.23 -16.34
CA THR A 82 13.10 11.00 -17.68
C THR A 82 12.92 12.22 -18.57
N LEU A 83 11.72 12.82 -18.59
CA LEU A 83 11.46 14.06 -19.32
C LEU A 83 12.35 15.20 -18.83
N PHE A 84 12.53 15.32 -17.52
CA PHE A 84 13.39 16.33 -16.92
C PHE A 84 14.86 16.16 -17.33
N LYS A 85 15.39 14.94 -17.33
CA LYS A 85 16.76 14.65 -17.79
C LYS A 85 16.99 15.09 -19.23
N ILE A 86 16.01 14.89 -20.12
CA ILE A 86 16.09 15.34 -21.51
C ILE A 86 16.10 16.88 -21.55
N PHE A 87 15.21 17.52 -20.79
CA PHE A 87 15.07 18.97 -20.75
C PHE A 87 16.32 19.71 -20.24
N VAL A 88 17.02 19.16 -19.25
CA VAL A 88 18.22 19.82 -18.67
C VAL A 88 19.53 19.50 -19.37
N LYS A 89 19.53 18.58 -20.34
CA LYS A 89 20.77 18.04 -20.96
C LYS A 89 21.70 19.13 -21.52
N ASP A 90 21.14 20.15 -22.16
CA ASP A 90 21.90 21.21 -22.83
C ASP A 90 21.88 22.52 -22.01
N LYS A 91 21.67 22.42 -20.69
CA LYS A 91 21.55 23.57 -19.77
C LYS A 91 22.75 23.62 -18.80
N PRO A 92 23.08 24.81 -18.26
CA PRO A 92 24.14 24.94 -17.26
C PRO A 92 23.94 23.99 -16.06
N GLN A 93 25.01 23.51 -15.45
CA GLN A 93 24.94 22.55 -14.34
C GLN A 93 24.13 23.07 -13.13
N ASN A 94 24.15 24.38 -12.90
CA ASN A 94 23.41 25.05 -11.84
C ASN A 94 22.00 25.50 -12.28
N PHE A 95 21.54 25.12 -13.47
CA PHE A 95 20.21 25.46 -13.96
C PHE A 95 19.13 24.83 -13.09
N ARG A 96 18.25 25.67 -12.53
CA ARG A 96 17.09 25.24 -11.75
C ARG A 96 15.83 25.75 -12.43
N THR A 97 14.92 24.84 -12.75
CA THR A 97 13.71 25.19 -13.53
C THR A 97 12.82 26.18 -12.80
N LEU A 98 12.62 26.01 -11.49
CA LEU A 98 11.78 26.93 -10.74
C LEU A 98 12.35 28.35 -10.72
N THR A 99 13.65 28.52 -10.45
CA THR A 99 14.27 29.86 -10.40
C THR A 99 14.25 30.52 -11.78
N TYR A 100 14.48 29.74 -12.85
CA TYR A 100 14.33 30.21 -14.23
C TYR A 100 12.91 30.70 -14.54
N LEU A 101 11.88 29.96 -14.11
CA LEU A 101 10.49 30.34 -14.36
C LEU A 101 10.10 31.61 -13.60
N LEU A 102 10.66 31.81 -12.40
CA LEU A 102 10.46 33.02 -11.60
C LEU A 102 11.21 34.24 -12.15
N ASP A 103 12.40 34.04 -12.73
CA ASP A 103 13.20 35.06 -13.39
C ASP A 103 13.84 34.54 -14.69
N LYS A 104 13.21 34.86 -15.81
CA LYS A 104 13.65 34.46 -17.15
C LYS A 104 14.93 35.17 -17.59
N ASN A 105 15.34 36.24 -16.89
CA ASN A 105 16.56 37.00 -17.16
C ASN A 105 17.74 36.55 -16.29
N GLN A 106 17.57 35.51 -15.48
CA GLN A 106 18.64 34.97 -14.65
C GLN A 106 19.86 34.57 -15.48
N ILE A 107 21.04 34.93 -14.96
CA ILE A 107 22.34 34.62 -15.54
C ILE A 107 22.94 33.42 -14.79
N TYR A 108 23.50 32.46 -15.55
CA TYR A 108 24.00 31.19 -15.03
C TYR A 108 25.51 31.04 -15.23
N GLY A 109 26.21 30.66 -14.15
CA GLY A 109 27.63 30.29 -14.16
C GLY A 109 28.60 31.44 -14.38
N SER A 110 29.90 31.16 -14.33
CA SER A 110 30.97 32.16 -14.45
C SER A 110 31.06 32.82 -15.84
N ASN A 111 30.48 32.18 -16.86
CA ASN A 111 30.50 32.64 -18.25
C ASN A 111 29.29 33.53 -18.61
N ASN A 112 28.49 33.93 -17.62
CA ASN A 112 27.30 34.75 -17.79
C ASN A 112 26.32 34.22 -18.85
N VAL A 113 26.01 32.92 -18.81
CA VAL A 113 25.11 32.30 -19.78
C VAL A 113 23.66 32.62 -19.47
N GLN A 114 22.93 33.20 -20.43
CA GLN A 114 21.49 33.37 -20.34
C GLN A 114 20.78 32.21 -21.05
N VAL A 115 19.84 31.56 -20.36
CA VAL A 115 19.06 30.46 -20.94
C VAL A 115 17.80 30.99 -21.62
N VAL A 116 17.59 30.60 -22.88
CA VAL A 116 16.34 30.87 -23.61
C VAL A 116 15.66 29.54 -23.94
N LEU A 117 14.43 29.35 -23.48
CA LEU A 117 13.67 28.14 -23.79
C LEU A 117 13.13 28.17 -25.21
N ASN A 118 13.53 27.18 -26.01
CA ASN A 118 12.98 26.97 -27.34
C ASN A 118 11.57 26.34 -27.29
N LYS A 119 10.95 26.09 -28.45
CA LYS A 119 9.60 25.49 -28.52
C LYS A 119 9.55 24.09 -27.91
N ASN A 120 10.59 23.28 -28.09
CA ASN A 120 10.66 21.92 -27.58
C ASN A 120 10.78 21.91 -26.05
N ASP A 121 11.62 22.79 -25.50
CA ASP A 121 11.77 23.00 -24.06
C ASP A 121 10.43 23.34 -23.39
N LYS A 122 9.70 24.30 -23.96
CA LYS A 122 8.37 24.69 -23.47
C LYS A 122 7.39 23.51 -23.51
N SER A 123 7.44 22.70 -24.57
CA SER A 123 6.62 21.48 -24.70
C SER A 123 6.99 20.42 -23.65
N LEU A 124 8.29 20.22 -23.38
CA LEU A 124 8.77 19.30 -22.35
C LEU A 124 8.31 19.73 -20.97
N ILE A 125 8.49 21.00 -20.59
CA ILE A 125 8.01 21.52 -19.30
C ILE A 125 6.50 21.35 -19.18
N LYS A 126 5.73 21.72 -20.21
CA LYS A 126 4.28 21.53 -20.21
C LYS A 126 3.89 20.06 -19.99
N THR A 127 4.64 19.13 -20.57
CA THR A 127 4.42 17.69 -20.38
C THR A 127 4.80 17.24 -18.97
N ILE A 128 5.91 17.71 -18.41
CA ILE A 128 6.31 17.45 -17.01
C ILE A 128 5.22 17.94 -16.06
N ILE A 129 4.69 19.14 -16.26
CA ILE A 129 3.58 19.70 -15.45
C ILE A 129 2.34 18.82 -15.57
N LYS A 130 1.99 18.37 -16.78
CA LYS A 130 0.85 17.45 -16.99
C LYS A 130 1.04 16.13 -16.24
N VAL A 131 2.25 15.58 -16.18
CA VAL A 131 2.55 14.39 -15.36
C VAL A 131 2.45 14.74 -13.87
N GLY A 132 2.93 15.92 -13.46
CA GLY A 132 2.77 16.45 -12.11
C GLY A 132 1.30 16.50 -11.66
N THR A 133 0.39 17.01 -12.50
CA THR A 133 -1.05 17.00 -12.19
C THR A 133 -1.60 15.58 -12.04
N LYS A 134 -1.09 14.58 -12.78
CA LYS A 134 -1.50 13.18 -12.56
C LYS A 134 -1.03 12.65 -11.22
N ILE A 135 0.17 13.03 -10.78
CA ILE A 135 0.70 12.67 -9.45
C ILE A 135 -0.16 13.31 -8.35
N GLU A 136 -0.46 14.61 -8.48
CA GLU A 136 -1.32 15.34 -7.56
C GLU A 136 -2.70 14.69 -7.45
N ASN A 137 -3.36 14.42 -8.58
CA ASN A 137 -4.67 13.75 -8.59
C ASN A 137 -4.59 12.36 -7.95
N LEU A 138 -3.56 11.58 -8.26
CA LEU A 138 -3.37 10.26 -7.65
C LEU A 138 -3.25 10.36 -6.12
N ILE A 139 -2.50 11.33 -5.61
CA ILE A 139 -2.37 11.55 -4.16
C ILE A 139 -3.70 12.00 -3.55
N HIS A 140 -4.39 12.97 -4.16
CA HIS A 140 -5.70 13.42 -3.66
C HIS A 140 -6.74 12.30 -3.65
N GLU A 141 -6.85 11.55 -4.75
CA GLU A 141 -7.89 10.55 -4.93
C GLU A 141 -7.61 9.27 -4.15
N LYS A 142 -6.34 8.90 -3.93
CA LYS A 142 -5.95 7.58 -3.42
C LYS A 142 -5.13 7.61 -2.12
N SER A 143 -4.89 8.78 -1.53
CA SER A 143 -4.21 8.89 -0.22
C SER A 143 -4.97 8.18 0.91
N TYR A 144 -6.28 8.00 0.80
CA TYR A 144 -7.03 7.19 1.79
C TYR A 144 -6.55 5.73 1.86
N LEU A 145 -5.95 5.19 0.79
CA LEU A 145 -5.41 3.83 0.77
C LEU A 145 -4.16 3.68 1.63
N ILE A 146 -3.38 4.74 1.78
CA ILE A 146 -2.18 4.75 2.64
C ILE A 146 -2.56 5.05 4.10
N GLY A 147 -3.65 5.78 4.36
CA GLY A 147 -4.13 6.09 5.70
C GLY A 147 -3.09 6.91 6.49
N ASP A 148 -2.98 6.67 7.80
CA ASP A 148 -1.94 7.25 8.66
C ASP A 148 -0.61 6.49 8.53
N ASP A 149 -0.14 6.18 7.31
CA ASP A 149 1.20 5.61 7.10
C ASP A 149 2.26 6.68 7.48
N ILE A 150 2.52 6.83 8.79
CA ILE A 150 3.43 7.79 9.44
C ILE A 150 4.90 7.59 8.96
N GLU A 151 5.19 6.50 8.24
CA GLU A 151 6.50 6.19 7.66
C GLU A 151 6.94 7.14 6.54
N PHE A 152 6.00 7.81 5.85
CA PHE A 152 6.31 8.89 4.89
C PHE A 152 6.53 10.27 5.56
N VAL A 153 6.45 10.33 6.90
CA VAL A 153 6.46 11.56 7.70
C VAL A 153 7.66 11.64 8.66
N GLN A 154 8.08 10.54 9.30
CA GLN A 154 8.99 10.64 10.45
C GLN A 154 10.50 10.81 10.17
N ASN A 155 10.96 10.67 8.93
CA ASN A 155 12.41 10.60 8.65
C ASN A 155 12.86 11.49 7.49
N TYR A 156 12.12 12.56 7.17
CA TYR A 156 12.64 13.57 6.24
C TYR A 156 13.71 14.39 6.97
N THR A 157 14.97 14.15 6.64
CA THR A 157 16.06 15.03 7.05
C THR A 157 16.30 16.02 5.90
N PRO A 158 15.96 17.31 6.05
CA PRO A 158 16.29 18.30 5.03
C PRO A 158 17.81 18.34 4.81
N ARG A 159 18.24 18.76 3.61
CA ARG A 159 19.68 18.93 3.34
C ARG A 159 20.28 19.89 4.36
N THR A 160 21.53 19.67 4.74
CA THR A 160 22.25 20.49 5.73
C THR A 160 22.18 22.00 5.42
N GLU A 161 22.22 22.36 4.14
CA GLU A 161 22.05 23.73 3.62
C GLU A 161 20.73 24.39 4.07
N TYR A 162 19.67 23.60 4.25
CA TYR A 162 18.30 24.04 4.57
C TYR A 162 17.83 23.55 5.94
N ALA A 163 18.72 23.00 6.77
CA ALA A 163 18.38 22.51 8.10
C ALA A 163 17.86 23.62 9.04
N HIS A 164 18.12 24.88 8.69
CA HIS A 164 17.65 26.06 9.41
C HIS A 164 16.17 26.41 9.12
N ILE A 165 15.57 25.82 8.08
CA ILE A 165 14.15 26.03 7.76
C ILE A 165 13.33 25.13 8.69
N THR A 166 12.46 25.72 9.48
CA THR A 166 11.55 24.99 10.37
C THR A 166 10.50 24.25 9.53
N TYR A 167 10.78 23.01 9.15
CA TYR A 167 9.75 22.11 8.65
C TYR A 167 8.83 21.76 9.82
N GLU A 168 7.53 21.97 9.67
CA GLU A 168 6.55 21.49 10.64
C GLU A 168 6.67 19.96 10.72
N ARG A 169 6.61 19.42 11.94
CA ARG A 169 6.76 17.97 12.20
C ARG A 169 5.73 17.10 11.46
N ASP A 170 4.69 17.74 10.93
CA ASP A 170 3.55 17.09 10.27
C ASP A 170 3.63 17.17 8.73
N MET A 171 4.67 17.81 8.15
CA MET A 171 4.84 17.84 6.70
C MET A 171 5.26 16.47 6.17
N THR A 172 4.35 15.83 5.43
CA THR A 172 4.64 14.57 4.75
C THR A 172 5.48 14.79 3.49
N LEU A 173 6.27 13.79 3.10
CA LEU A 173 7.04 13.82 1.85
C LEU A 173 6.13 13.95 0.60
N LEU A 174 4.89 13.47 0.66
CA LEU A 174 3.88 13.68 -0.40
C LEU A 174 3.38 15.12 -0.43
N SER A 175 3.20 15.75 0.72
CA SER A 175 2.83 17.18 0.83
C SER A 175 3.94 18.06 0.24
N LEU A 176 5.21 17.75 0.50
CA LEU A 176 6.35 18.43 -0.12
C LEU A 176 6.35 18.26 -1.63
N LEU A 177 6.12 17.03 -2.12
CA LEU A 177 6.03 16.74 -3.55
C LEU A 177 4.90 17.54 -4.22
N ILE A 178 3.69 17.51 -3.66
CA ILE A 178 2.54 18.26 -4.18
C ILE A 178 2.85 19.75 -4.21
N SER A 179 3.36 20.29 -3.10
CA SER A 179 3.73 21.71 -3.01
C SER A 179 4.72 22.07 -4.12
N HIS A 180 5.73 21.24 -4.34
CA HIS A 180 6.72 21.45 -5.39
C HIS A 180 6.10 21.46 -6.80
N LEU A 181 5.22 20.49 -7.09
CA LEU A 181 4.53 20.41 -8.38
C LEU A 181 3.61 21.62 -8.61
N ILE A 182 2.88 22.05 -7.58
CA ILE A 182 2.00 23.23 -7.61
C ILE A 182 2.81 24.49 -7.86
N THR A 183 3.89 24.73 -7.11
CA THR A 183 4.71 25.93 -7.26
C THR A 183 5.34 26.02 -8.65
N ILE A 184 5.86 24.91 -9.20
CA ILE A 184 6.37 24.89 -10.58
C ILE A 184 5.26 25.23 -11.58
N ARG A 185 4.06 24.64 -11.41
CA ARG A 185 2.91 24.92 -12.29
C ARG A 185 2.51 26.40 -12.24
N MET A 186 2.42 26.97 -11.05
CA MET A 186 2.09 28.39 -10.86
C MET A 186 3.15 29.31 -11.50
N ALA A 187 4.43 29.02 -11.28
CA ALA A 187 5.52 29.78 -11.92
C ALA A 187 5.49 29.66 -13.45
N PHE A 188 5.19 28.47 -13.98
CA PHE A 188 5.05 28.26 -15.42
C PHE A 188 3.86 29.01 -16.03
N ASN A 189 2.75 29.10 -15.31
CA ASN A 189 1.55 29.84 -15.71
C ASN A 189 1.67 31.35 -15.49
N GLU A 190 2.80 31.83 -14.95
CA GLU A 190 3.04 33.23 -14.60
C GLU A 190 2.18 33.74 -13.43
N ASP A 191 1.56 32.82 -12.66
CA ASP A 191 0.85 33.12 -11.40
C ASP A 191 1.84 33.44 -10.26
N LEU A 192 3.10 33.02 -10.38
CA LEU A 192 4.21 33.35 -9.50
C LEU A 192 5.37 33.92 -10.31
N SER A 193 5.95 35.03 -9.86
CA SER A 193 7.13 35.65 -10.49
C SER A 193 8.03 36.35 -9.47
N GLY A 194 9.32 36.47 -9.79
CA GLY A 194 10.32 37.10 -8.93
C GLY A 194 10.61 36.35 -7.62
N GLN A 195 11.15 37.07 -6.64
CA GLN A 195 11.42 36.57 -5.27
C GLN A 195 12.19 35.23 -5.21
N ILE A 196 13.16 35.05 -6.11
CA ILE A 196 13.94 33.79 -6.26
C ILE A 196 14.48 33.28 -4.91
N ASN A 197 14.98 34.20 -4.07
CA ASN A 197 15.56 33.89 -2.76
C ASN A 197 14.61 33.11 -1.82
N LYS A 198 13.28 33.29 -1.95
CA LYS A 198 12.30 32.52 -1.16
C LYS A 198 12.22 31.05 -1.55
N PHE A 199 12.60 30.73 -2.78
CA PHE A 199 12.49 29.38 -3.36
C PHE A 199 13.84 28.70 -3.56
N GLU A 200 14.94 29.32 -3.10
CA GLU A 200 16.29 28.80 -3.33
C GLU A 200 16.48 27.39 -2.73
N GLY A 201 15.89 27.12 -1.56
CA GLY A 201 15.88 25.79 -0.95
C GLY A 201 14.76 24.85 -1.39
N PHE A 202 13.86 25.32 -2.26
CA PHE A 202 12.67 24.57 -2.63
C PHE A 202 12.95 23.64 -3.81
N VAL A 203 13.54 22.49 -3.50
CA VAL A 203 13.99 21.48 -4.47
C VAL A 203 13.02 20.31 -4.53
N PHE A 204 12.95 19.65 -5.70
CA PHE A 204 12.19 18.41 -5.85
C PHE A 204 12.65 17.37 -4.80
N PRO A 205 11.72 16.74 -4.05
CA PRO A 205 12.06 15.74 -3.05
C PRO A 205 12.44 14.41 -3.70
N ASN A 206 13.71 14.26 -4.05
CA ASN A 206 14.24 13.07 -4.74
C ASN A 206 14.03 11.78 -3.96
N GLU A 207 13.96 11.88 -2.63
CA GLU A 207 13.74 10.80 -1.69
C GLU A 207 12.42 10.07 -1.93
N VAL A 208 11.41 10.74 -2.54
CA VAL A 208 10.13 10.10 -2.90
C VAL A 208 10.35 8.84 -3.72
N ASN A 209 11.24 8.89 -4.73
CA ASN A 209 11.46 7.74 -5.61
C ASN A 209 12.01 6.54 -4.84
N VAL A 210 12.92 6.79 -3.90
CA VAL A 210 13.53 5.75 -3.07
C VAL A 210 12.47 5.14 -2.15
N ARG A 211 11.73 5.98 -1.41
CA ARG A 211 10.70 5.54 -0.47
C ARG A 211 9.56 4.78 -1.15
N VAL A 212 9.13 5.21 -2.34
CA VAL A 212 8.11 4.50 -3.11
C VAL A 212 8.59 3.09 -3.50
N ASN A 213 9.85 2.95 -3.94
CA ASN A 213 10.40 1.64 -4.29
C ASN A 213 10.58 0.72 -3.07
N GLU A 214 11.08 1.26 -1.95
CA GLU A 214 11.18 0.52 -0.69
C GLU A 214 9.82 -0.02 -0.25
N LYS A 215 8.78 0.82 -0.35
CA LYS A 215 7.43 0.44 0.03
C LYS A 215 6.83 -0.59 -0.92
N ILE A 216 7.04 -0.49 -2.22
CA ILE A 216 6.66 -1.53 -3.19
C ILE A 216 7.26 -2.87 -2.78
N ASN A 217 8.58 -2.92 -2.53
CA ASN A 217 9.27 -4.15 -2.14
C ASN A 217 8.78 -4.70 -0.79
N GLU A 218 8.41 -3.83 0.15
CA GLU A 218 7.78 -4.24 1.42
C GLU A 218 6.41 -4.88 1.20
N LEU A 219 5.54 -4.24 0.41
CA LEU A 219 4.18 -4.73 0.14
C LEU A 219 4.20 -6.06 -0.64
N GLU A 220 5.09 -6.19 -1.63
CA GLU A 220 5.29 -7.44 -2.37
C GLU A 220 5.74 -8.58 -1.44
N ARG A 221 6.68 -8.32 -0.52
CA ARG A 221 7.09 -9.30 0.51
C ARG A 221 5.91 -9.72 1.40
N LYS A 222 5.06 -8.76 1.79
CA LYS A 222 3.86 -9.05 2.60
C LYS A 222 2.86 -9.92 1.82
N ILE A 223 2.61 -9.63 0.54
CA ILE A 223 1.74 -10.45 -0.31
C ILE A 223 2.26 -11.90 -0.37
N ASN A 224 3.56 -12.07 -0.66
CA ASN A 224 4.18 -13.40 -0.70
C ASN A 224 4.06 -14.15 0.63
N SER A 225 4.18 -13.44 1.76
CA SER A 225 4.00 -14.06 3.08
C SER A 225 2.58 -14.59 3.31
N TYR A 226 1.56 -13.86 2.84
CA TYR A 226 0.17 -14.31 2.91
C TYR A 226 -0.11 -15.48 1.97
N ASP A 227 0.49 -15.51 0.77
CA ASP A 227 0.35 -16.65 -0.15
C ASP A 227 0.88 -17.94 0.48
N LEU A 228 2.02 -17.87 1.17
CA LEU A 228 2.58 -18.99 1.93
C LEU A 228 1.67 -19.42 3.09
N GLU A 229 1.04 -18.47 3.79
CA GLU A 229 0.09 -18.77 4.87
C GLU A 229 -1.17 -19.47 4.36
N ILE A 230 -1.73 -19.00 3.24
CA ILE A 230 -2.87 -19.63 2.56
C ILE A 230 -2.53 -21.06 2.12
N LEU A 231 -1.34 -21.27 1.55
CA LEU A 231 -0.88 -22.61 1.16
C LEU A 231 -0.74 -23.57 2.35
N LYS A 232 -0.33 -23.08 3.52
CA LYS A 232 -0.27 -23.89 4.75
C LYS A 232 -1.66 -24.27 5.26
N LEU A 233 -2.66 -23.41 5.11
CA LEU A 233 -4.04 -23.71 5.51
C LEU A 233 -4.75 -24.72 4.58
N ASN A 234 -4.30 -24.83 3.33
CA ASN A 234 -4.80 -25.81 2.37
C ASN A 234 -4.22 -27.23 2.57
N LYS A 235 -3.20 -27.39 3.43
CA LYS A 235 -2.65 -28.68 3.84
C LYS A 235 -3.33 -29.19 5.12
#